data_AF-A0A239LCW4-F1
#
_entry.id   AF-A0A239LCW4-F1
#
_cell.length_a   1.000
_cell.length_b   1.000
_cell.length_c   1.000
_cell.angle_alpha   90.00
_cell.angle_beta   90.00
_cell.angle_gamma   90.00
#
_symmetry.space_group_name_H-M   'P 1'
#
loop_
_entity.id
_entity.type
_entity.pdbx_description
1 polymer ?
#
loop_
_entity_poly.entity_id
_entity_poly.type
_entity_poly.pdbx_seq_one_letter_code
_entity_poly.pdbx_strand_id
1 'polypeptide(L)' 'QRQMIVEHPFGTIKRGLGMTYFLTKGMQSVKSEISFAFLAYNMKRALNILGIKEIMRRLTGILKNTCLFIMKPMENTME' A
#
# COMPACT_ATOMS: atom_id res chain seq x y z
N GLN A 1 4.11 -20.51 15.45
CA GLN A 1 3.33 -19.25 15.62
C GLN A 1 3.47 -18.28 14.44
N ARG A 2 4.68 -17.91 13.99
CA ARG A 2 4.86 -16.96 12.85
C ARG A 2 4.25 -17.43 11.52
N GLN A 3 4.34 -18.72 11.22
CA GLN A 3 3.76 -19.31 10.00
C GLN A 3 2.24 -19.11 9.93
N MET A 4 1.52 -19.36 11.02
CA MET A 4 0.06 -19.22 11.06
C MET A 4 -0.42 -17.79 10.77
N ILE A 5 0.34 -16.78 11.19
CA ILE A 5 0.03 -15.36 10.96
C ILE A 5 0.18 -15.00 9.47
N VAL A 6 1.12 -15.61 8.76
CA VAL A 6 1.32 -15.37 7.33
C VAL A 6 0.39 -16.23 6.46
N GLU A 7 0.01 -17.42 6.92
CA GLU A 7 -0.93 -18.28 6.17
C GLU A 7 -2.30 -17.63 5.98
N HIS A 8 -2.80 -16.90 6.97
CA HIS A 8 -4.10 -16.23 6.89
C HIS A 8 -4.20 -15.18 5.74
N PRO A 9 -3.26 -14.23 5.57
CA PRO A 9 -3.27 -13.32 4.43
C PRO A 9 -3.06 -14.05 3.09
N PHE A 10 -2.21 -15.08 3.03
CA PHE A 10 -2.08 -15.91 1.83
C PHE A 10 -3.40 -16.59 1.44
N GLY A 11 -4.14 -17.11 2.43
CA GLY A 11 -5.47 -17.69 2.23
C GLY A 11 -6.47 -16.66 1.72
N THR A 12 -6.45 -15.45 2.27
CA THR A 12 -7.34 -14.36 1.87
C THR A 12 -7.05 -13.88 0.45
N ILE A 13 -5.78 -13.78 0.06
CA ILE A 13 -5.39 -13.38 -1.30
C ILE A 13 -5.79 -14.47 -2.30
N LYS A 14 -5.47 -15.74 -2.04
CA LYS A 14 -5.77 -16.83 -2.97
C LYS A 14 -7.27 -17.10 -3.11
N ARG A 15 -8.00 -17.21 -1.99
CA ARG A 15 -9.44 -17.57 -1.99
C ARG A 15 -10.34 -16.34 -2.03
N GLY A 16 -10.01 -15.29 -1.29
CA GLY A 16 -10.83 -14.08 -1.18
C GLY A 16 -10.73 -13.14 -2.39
N LEU A 17 -9.56 -13.07 -3.05
CA LEU A 17 -9.43 -12.33 -4.32
C LEU A 17 -9.60 -13.23 -5.56
N GLY A 18 -9.82 -14.54 -5.37
CA GLY A 18 -10.01 -15.49 -6.47
C GLY A 18 -8.74 -15.80 -7.28
N MET A 19 -7.55 -15.47 -6.78
CA MET A 19 -6.29 -15.75 -7.46
C MET A 19 -5.86 -17.21 -7.30
N THR A 20 -6.50 -18.09 -8.08
CA THR A 20 -6.17 -19.52 -8.14
C THR A 20 -5.08 -19.83 -9.18
N TYR A 21 -4.95 -19.00 -10.21
CA TYR A 21 -3.93 -19.08 -11.25
C TYR A 21 -3.46 -17.68 -11.67
N PHE A 22 -2.27 -17.60 -12.25
CA PHE A 22 -1.77 -16.35 -12.85
C PHE A 22 -2.32 -16.18 -14.26
N LEU A 23 -2.73 -14.97 -14.60
CA LEU A 23 -3.20 -14.63 -15.95
C LEU A 23 -2.03 -14.33 -16.88
N THR A 24 -0.93 -13.80 -16.34
CA THR A 24 0.24 -13.43 -17.11
C THR A 24 1.27 -14.56 -17.19
N LYS A 25 2.14 -14.50 -18.22
CA LYS A 25 3.27 -15.42 -18.40
C LYS A 25 4.59 -14.65 -18.31
N GLY A 26 5.61 -15.35 -17.84
CA GLY A 26 6.95 -14.78 -17.64
C GLY A 26 7.15 -14.20 -16.25
N MET A 27 8.38 -14.33 -15.73
CA MET A 27 8.70 -14.03 -14.33
C MET A 27 8.44 -12.56 -13.96
N GLN A 28 8.71 -11.62 -14.88
CA GLN A 28 8.52 -10.20 -14.63
C GLN A 28 7.02 -9.86 -14.49
N SER A 29 6.18 -10.33 -15.41
CA SER A 29 4.74 -10.08 -15.40
C SER A 29 4.06 -10.72 -14.20
N VAL A 30 4.41 -11.98 -13.88
CA VAL A 30 3.88 -12.70 -12.71
C VAL A 30 4.26 -12.00 -11.40
N LYS A 31 5.49 -11.47 -11.31
CA LYS A 31 5.91 -10.66 -10.14
C LYS A 31 5.08 -9.39 -9.98
N SER A 32 4.75 -8.71 -11.08
CA SER A 32 3.87 -7.55 -11.04
C SER A 32 2.45 -7.93 -10.61
N GLU A 33 1.90 -9.01 -11.16
CA GLU A 33 0.56 -9.51 -10.84
C GLU A 33 0.41 -9.83 -9.34
N ILE A 34 1.35 -10.60 -8.78
CA ILE A 34 1.32 -10.91 -7.35
C ILE A 34 1.54 -9.65 -6.48
N SER A 35 2.38 -8.71 -6.92
CA SER A 35 2.62 -7.45 -6.20
C SER A 35 1.35 -6.60 -6.13
N PHE A 36 0.57 -6.52 -7.21
CA PHE A 36 -0.71 -5.82 -7.23
C PHE A 36 -1.74 -6.49 -6.32
N ALA A 37 -1.78 -7.82 -6.27
CA ALA A 37 -2.68 -8.53 -5.37
C ALA A 37 -2.37 -8.26 -3.89
N PHE A 38 -1.09 -8.26 -3.51
CA PHE A 38 -0.65 -7.88 -2.17
C PHE A 38 -0.93 -6.41 -1.87
N LEU A 39 -0.74 -5.52 -2.83
CA LEU A 39 -1.07 -4.10 -2.68
C LEU A 39 -2.57 -3.91 -2.40
N ALA A 40 -3.44 -4.53 -3.21
CA ALA A 40 -4.88 -4.46 -3.02
C ALA A 40 -5.32 -5.02 -1.65
N TYR A 41 -4.75 -6.17 -1.24
CA TYR A 41 -4.98 -6.73 0.09
C TYR A 41 -4.55 -5.76 1.20
N ASN A 42 -3.35 -5.19 1.09
CA ASN A 42 -2.82 -4.25 2.08
C ASN A 42 -3.66 -2.97 2.15
N MET A 43 -4.13 -2.44 1.03
CA MET A 43 -5.03 -1.27 1.00
C MET A 43 -6.36 -1.58 1.70
N LYS A 44 -7.00 -2.71 1.37
CA LYS A 44 -8.23 -3.15 2.03
C LYS A 44 -8.02 -3.33 3.54
N ARG A 45 -6.89 -3.92 3.94
CA ARG A 45 -6.54 -4.10 5.35
C ARG A 45 -6.29 -2.77 6.07
N ALA A 46 -5.56 -1.85 5.44
CA ALA A 46 -5.30 -0.53 6.00
C ALA A 46 -6.60 0.25 6.24
N LEU A 47 -7.52 0.21 5.26
CA LEU A 47 -8.85 0.80 5.37
C LEU A 47 -9.66 0.20 6.53
N ASN A 48 -9.62 -1.13 6.70
CA ASN A 48 -10.35 -1.81 7.77
C ASN A 48 -9.77 -1.53 9.17
N ILE A 49 -8.45 -1.38 9.29
CA ILE A 49 -7.79 -1.15 10.60
C ILE A 49 -7.86 0.33 11.01
N LEU A 50 -7.55 1.24 10.09
CA LEU A 50 -7.42 2.67 10.39
C LEU A 50 -8.70 3.45 10.11
N GLY A 51 -9.47 3.03 9.11
CA GLY A 51 -10.60 3.79 8.58
C GLY A 51 -10.17 4.91 7.63
N ILE A 52 -11.11 5.32 6.76
CA ILE A 52 -10.86 6.33 5.71
C ILE A 52 -10.47 7.69 6.32
N LYS A 53 -11.15 8.11 7.40
CA LYS A 53 -10.91 9.42 8.03
C LYS A 53 -9.48 9.56 8.54
N GLU A 54 -8.96 8.52 9.19
CA GLU A 54 -7.60 8.52 9.75
C GLU A 54 -6.54 8.48 8.64
N ILE A 55 -6.78 7.73 7.58
CA ILE A 55 -5.90 7.69 6.41
C ILE A 55 -5.82 9.08 5.76
N MET A 56 -6.96 9.73 5.53
CA MET A 56 -7.00 11.09 4.96
C MET A 56 -6.28 12.10 5.86
N ARG A 57 -6.51 12.06 7.17
CA ARG A 57 -5.82 12.93 8.14
C ARG A 57 -4.29 12.77 8.04
N ARG A 58 -3.78 11.54 7.97
CA ARG A 58 -2.35 11.25 7.85
C ARG A 58 -1.78 11.72 6.52
N LEU A 59 -2.47 11.45 5.42
CA LEU A 59 -2.06 11.89 4.08
C LEU A 59 -1.99 13.42 4.00
N THR A 60 -3.00 14.13 4.50
CA THR A 60 -2.98 15.60 4.58
C THR A 60 -1.84 16.12 5.46
N GLY A 61 -1.56 15.47 6.59
CA GLY A 61 -0.43 15.83 7.46
C GLY A 61 0.92 15.66 6.76
N ILE A 62 1.12 14.56 6.04
CA ILE A 62 2.33 14.32 5.24
C ILE A 62 2.49 15.40 4.17
N LEU A 63 1.43 15.69 3.41
CA LEU A 63 1.48 16.71 2.35
C LEU A 63 1.82 18.10 2.92
N LYS A 64 1.28 18.48 4.08
CA LYS A 64 1.63 19.74 4.74
C LYS A 64 3.09 19.78 5.17
N ASN A 65 3.60 18.69 5.76
CA ASN A 65 4.99 18.62 6.22
C ASN A 65 5.98 18.61 5.05
N THR A 66 5.68 17.88 3.97
CA THR A 66 6.50 17.87 2.75
C THR A 66 6.42 19.21 2.03
N CYS A 67 5.24 19.81 1.90
CA CYS A 67 5.10 21.14 1.29
C CYS A 67 5.85 22.20 2.10
N LEU A 68 5.81 22.15 3.44
CA LEU A 68 6.62 23.02 4.29
C LEU A 68 8.12 22.76 4.12
N PHE A 69 8.55 21.51 3.92
CA PHE A 69 9.94 21.15 3.66
C PHE A 69 10.43 21.61 2.27
N ILE A 70 9.57 21.60 1.26
CA ILE A 70 9.89 22.03 -0.12
C ILE A 70 9.74 23.55 -0.29
N MET A 71 8.81 24.21 0.41
CA MET A 71 8.65 25.68 0.37
C MET A 71 9.70 26.42 1.20
N LYS A 72 10.12 25.88 2.36
CA LYS A 72 11.16 26.52 3.20
C LYS A 72 12.48 26.86 2.48
N PRO A 73 13.04 26.01 1.59
CA PRO A 73 14.27 26.36 0.89
C PRO A 73 14.08 27.43 -0.19
N MET A 74 12.85 27.71 -0.66
CA MET A 74 12.61 28.74 -1.66
C MET A 74 12.69 30.17 -1.09
N GLU A 75 12.32 30.37 0.18
CA GLU A 75 12.40 31.70 0.83
C GLU A 75 13.85 32.10 1.13
N ASN A 76 14.71 31.15 1.51
CA ASN A 76 16.13 31.41 1.86
C ASN A 76 17.07 31.55 0.65
N THR A 77 16.57 31.52 -0.60
CA THR A 77 17.40 31.77 -1.79
C THR A 77 17.18 33.17 -2.38
N MET A 78 16.31 33.97 -1.75
CA MET A 78 16.02 35.36 -2.14
C MET A 78 16.50 36.41 -1.12
N GLU A 79 17.27 35.99 -0.11
CA GLU A 79 18.16 36.84 0.70
C GLU A 79 19.62 36.54 0.33
#